data_AF-A0A5N6WKQ9-F1
#
_entry.id   AF-A0A5N6WKQ9-F1
#
_cell.length_a   1.000
_cell.length_b   1.000
_cell.length_c   1.000
_cell.angle_alpha   90.00
_cell.angle_beta   90.00
_cell.angle_gamma   90.00
#
_symmetry.space_group_name_H-M   'P 1'
#
loop_
_entity.id
_entity.type
_entity.pdbx_description
1 polymer ?
#
loop_
_entity_poly.entity_id
_entity_poly.type
_entity_poly.pdbx_seq_one_letter_code
_entity_poly.pdbx_strand_id
1 'polypeptide(L)'
;MSATNRDGATQHDSQSSARIDKENEGPMQSSDITLRSESSSSIGEDPEKDAGGTRNTDLDMLERSMSTPHSRKGHEEKAPEKDPNLVEWDGPDDPENPQNMPKWRKWVLTMTLSSLTMWITFASSVFSTATLVTAKEYNVSTEVMTLATSLVVFGFAVGPLMWSPLSELYGRRIPLFSGYAIFAIFQIPVAVAQNVETIMLCRFLMGVFGCSPLAVVGGAMADFWDPVDRAVAIACFSAATFVGPVIGPIVGGFITESHLGWRWTAWITLIASASFGTFALLTVPETYGPVILQKRAARLRRETGNWALHSFLDEHRPTASEIVTKYLLRPLQMLFLEPILLAMTIYLAFIYGILYLFFEAYPVSFQEVRGWTNGGVAGLPFLGIMIGVLCGVALIIWQTKTRFARKLEKHGRVVPEERLVPMMIASVLLPAGLFWFGWTSDPNISWVPQVIAGIPIGMGILVIFMQGLNYIIDVYMMFANSAIAANTLVRSGLGGAFPLFAVQMYHRLGVDWASSLLGFITVAMIPIPVVFFFYGAKIRAMSKFSPKF
;
A
#
# COMPACT_ATOMS: atom_id res chain seq x y z
N MET A 1 -21.43 -4.45 61.40
CA MET A 1 -22.84 -4.91 61.41
C MET A 1 -23.21 -5.21 59.97
N SER A 2 -23.68 -6.39 59.54
CA SER A 2 -23.77 -7.72 60.16
C SER A 2 -23.64 -8.75 59.01
N ALA A 3 -22.74 -9.74 59.04
CA ALA A 3 -23.04 -11.16 59.33
C ALA A 3 -24.47 -11.58 58.95
N THR A 4 -24.73 -12.58 58.09
CA THR A 4 -24.33 -14.02 58.10
C THR A 4 -24.62 -14.69 56.72
N ASN A 5 -24.27 -15.92 56.31
CA ASN A 5 -23.51 -17.07 56.84
C ASN A 5 -23.12 -18.06 55.69
N ARG A 6 -22.15 -18.97 55.93
CA ARG A 6 -22.06 -20.44 55.63
C ARG A 6 -22.89 -21.07 54.48
N ASP A 7 -22.52 -22.16 53.79
CA ASP A 7 -21.33 -23.06 53.60
C ASP A 7 -21.68 -23.92 52.34
N GLY A 8 -20.86 -24.77 51.68
CA GLY A 8 -19.48 -25.26 51.84
C GLY A 8 -19.21 -26.44 50.84
N ALA A 9 -18.05 -27.11 50.92
CA ALA A 9 -17.57 -28.21 50.04
C ALA A 9 -17.25 -27.81 48.56
N THR A 10 -16.33 -28.46 47.81
CA THR A 10 -15.55 -29.69 48.04
C THR A 10 -14.12 -29.60 47.43
N GLN A 11 -13.29 -30.62 47.70
CA GLN A 11 -11.94 -30.97 47.21
C GLN A 11 -11.62 -30.64 45.71
N HIS A 12 -10.37 -30.56 45.25
CA HIS A 12 -9.17 -31.33 45.65
C HIS A 12 -7.84 -30.56 45.42
N ASP A 13 -6.80 -30.88 46.22
CA ASP A 13 -5.42 -30.36 46.05
C ASP A 13 -4.40 -31.52 45.85
N SER A 14 -3.09 -31.22 45.87
CA SER A 14 -2.07 -31.80 44.99
C SER A 14 -0.78 -32.32 45.67
N GLN A 15 0.08 -32.99 44.85
CA GLN A 15 1.42 -33.53 45.19
C GLN A 15 1.41 -34.79 46.11
N SER A 16 2.44 -35.66 46.19
CA SER A 16 3.85 -35.53 45.80
C SER A 16 4.59 -36.88 45.63
N SER A 17 5.83 -36.80 45.13
CA SER A 17 6.99 -37.71 45.32
C SER A 17 7.12 -39.03 44.55
N ALA A 18 8.34 -39.23 44.01
CA ALA A 18 8.94 -40.48 43.56
C ALA A 18 10.45 -40.44 43.88
N ARG A 19 11.14 -41.59 43.88
CA ARG A 19 12.52 -41.75 44.38
C ARG A 19 13.34 -42.68 43.46
N ILE A 20 14.59 -42.28 43.15
CA ILE A 20 15.82 -43.12 43.12
C ILE A 20 15.83 -44.19 41.97
N ASP A 21 16.92 -44.52 41.23
CA ASP A 21 18.29 -44.88 41.66
C ASP A 21 19.39 -44.62 40.59
N LYS A 22 20.64 -45.04 40.87
CA LYS A 22 21.85 -44.98 40.02
C LYS A 22 22.34 -46.38 39.55
N GLU A 23 23.54 -46.69 39.00
CA GLU A 23 24.79 -45.97 38.54
C GLU A 23 25.17 -46.52 37.12
N ASN A 24 26.36 -46.90 36.60
CA ASN A 24 27.77 -47.05 37.03
C ASN A 24 28.78 -46.79 35.84
N GLU A 25 29.83 -47.61 35.62
CA GLU A 25 31.08 -47.24 34.89
C GLU A 25 31.50 -48.13 33.67
N GLY A 26 32.66 -47.82 33.03
CA GLY A 26 33.24 -48.40 31.78
C GLY A 26 34.12 -49.67 31.94
N PRO A 27 35.33 -49.84 31.30
CA PRO A 27 36.19 -48.91 30.51
C PRO A 27 37.02 -49.52 29.30
N MET A 28 38.06 -48.80 28.80
CA MET A 28 39.31 -49.29 28.09
C MET A 28 39.24 -49.83 26.62
N GLN A 29 40.31 -49.91 25.75
CA GLN A 29 41.64 -49.24 25.62
C GLN A 29 42.41 -49.65 24.31
N SER A 30 43.25 -48.76 23.71
CA SER A 30 44.31 -48.99 22.66
C SER A 30 43.86 -49.45 21.24
N SER A 31 44.67 -49.42 20.15
CA SER A 31 46.13 -49.16 19.93
C SER A 31 46.44 -48.50 18.55
N ASP A 32 47.71 -48.13 18.31
CA ASP A 32 48.25 -47.48 17.09
C ASP A 32 48.34 -48.34 15.80
N ILE A 33 48.53 -47.68 14.64
CA ILE A 33 49.64 -47.92 13.68
C ILE A 33 49.80 -46.75 12.68
N THR A 34 51.00 -46.55 12.12
CA THR A 34 51.40 -45.39 11.29
C THR A 34 51.80 -45.76 9.84
N LEU A 35 52.03 -44.71 9.01
CA LEU A 35 52.77 -44.59 7.72
C LEU A 35 51.91 -43.79 6.70
N ARG A 36 52.40 -42.69 6.07
CA ARG A 36 53.39 -42.55 4.97
C ARG A 36 52.99 -43.29 3.68
N SER A 37 53.15 -42.74 2.47
CA SER A 37 53.53 -41.38 2.02
C SER A 37 53.28 -41.25 0.50
N GLU A 38 53.29 -40.01 -0.04
CA GLU A 38 53.49 -39.70 -1.49
C GLU A 38 52.39 -40.25 -2.46
N SER A 39 52.36 -39.88 -3.75
CA SER A 39 52.52 -38.55 -4.38
C SER A 39 51.91 -38.56 -5.81
N SER A 40 51.78 -37.36 -6.40
CA SER A 40 51.73 -37.08 -7.85
C SER A 40 50.65 -37.67 -8.79
N SER A 41 50.01 -36.72 -9.50
CA SER A 41 49.75 -36.68 -10.95
C SER A 41 48.59 -37.45 -11.63
N SER A 42 47.74 -36.61 -12.23
CA SER A 42 47.25 -36.62 -13.63
C SER A 42 46.11 -37.53 -14.10
N ILE A 43 44.98 -36.86 -14.34
CA ILE A 43 44.19 -36.84 -15.60
C ILE A 43 43.61 -38.18 -16.09
N GLY A 44 42.29 -38.27 -15.99
CA GLY A 44 41.41 -39.15 -16.75
C GLY A 44 39.98 -38.64 -16.59
N GLU A 45 39.34 -38.25 -17.70
CA GLU A 45 37.96 -37.75 -17.70
C GLU A 45 36.96 -38.92 -17.75
N ASP A 46 35.81 -38.76 -17.10
CA ASP A 46 34.52 -38.98 -17.76
C ASP A 46 33.38 -38.28 -16.98
N PRO A 47 32.28 -37.87 -17.64
CA PRO A 47 31.26 -37.00 -17.03
C PRO A 47 30.05 -37.77 -16.46
N GLU A 48 29.48 -37.27 -15.36
CA GLU A 48 28.02 -37.15 -15.14
C GLU A 48 27.69 -36.67 -13.71
N LYS A 49 27.20 -35.42 -13.57
CA LYS A 49 26.16 -34.97 -12.61
C LYS A 49 25.95 -33.45 -12.67
N ASP A 50 25.41 -32.98 -13.78
CA ASP A 50 24.84 -31.63 -13.85
C ASP A 50 23.36 -31.69 -13.41
N ALA A 51 23.09 -31.34 -12.15
CA ALA A 51 21.76 -31.46 -11.57
C ALA A 51 21.52 -30.49 -10.38
N GLY A 52 21.05 -29.28 -10.70
CA GLY A 52 20.26 -28.45 -9.76
C GLY A 52 21.05 -27.71 -8.67
N GLY A 53 21.60 -26.54 -9.00
CA GLY A 53 22.40 -25.75 -8.06
C GLY A 53 22.45 -24.24 -8.31
N THR A 54 21.36 -23.60 -8.74
CA THR A 54 21.29 -22.16 -9.03
C THR A 54 21.42 -21.31 -7.75
N ARG A 55 22.64 -21.17 -7.26
CA ARG A 55 23.00 -20.39 -6.08
C ARG A 55 22.95 -18.90 -6.43
N ASN A 56 22.03 -18.15 -5.82
CA ASN A 56 21.77 -16.74 -6.15
C ASN A 56 23.02 -15.87 -5.93
N THR A 57 23.72 -15.53 -7.02
CA THR A 57 24.87 -14.61 -7.02
C THR A 57 24.51 -13.24 -6.43
N ASP A 58 23.27 -12.78 -6.65
CA ASP A 58 22.69 -11.56 -6.06
C ASP A 58 22.80 -11.51 -4.52
N LEU A 59 22.63 -12.65 -3.83
CA LEU A 59 22.64 -12.67 -2.36
C LEU A 59 24.07 -12.53 -1.82
N ASP A 60 25.03 -13.25 -2.40
CA ASP A 60 26.44 -13.21 -1.98
C ASP A 60 27.07 -11.83 -2.27
N MET A 61 26.59 -11.11 -3.30
CA MET A 61 26.97 -9.71 -3.55
C MET A 61 26.31 -8.72 -2.57
N LEU A 62 25.09 -8.99 -2.10
CA LEU A 62 24.36 -8.11 -1.16
C LEU A 62 24.77 -8.30 0.30
N GLU A 63 25.19 -9.50 0.74
CA GLU A 63 25.72 -9.66 2.11
C GLU A 63 27.02 -8.87 2.32
N ARG A 64 27.81 -8.65 1.26
CA ARG A 64 29.02 -7.80 1.28
C ARG A 64 28.76 -6.31 1.53
N SER A 65 27.57 -5.79 1.25
CA SER A 65 27.28 -4.35 1.43
C SER A 65 26.70 -4.00 2.81
N MET A 66 26.33 -4.98 3.63
CA MET A 66 25.70 -4.77 4.94
C MET A 66 26.53 -5.24 6.14
N SER A 67 27.69 -5.87 5.94
CA SER A 67 28.57 -6.27 7.05
C SER A 67 29.29 -5.06 7.66
N THR A 68 28.91 -4.67 8.89
CA THR A 68 29.67 -3.70 9.68
C THR A 68 31.00 -4.29 10.18
N PRO A 69 32.07 -3.48 10.30
CA PRO A 69 33.43 -4.01 10.43
C PRO A 69 33.71 -4.60 11.82
N HIS A 70 33.64 -5.92 11.94
CA HIS A 70 34.25 -6.65 13.06
C HIS A 70 35.73 -6.94 12.78
N SER A 71 36.58 -6.71 13.78
CA SER A 71 38.03 -6.60 13.57
C SER A 71 38.68 -7.91 13.06
N ARG A 72 39.14 -7.87 11.81
CA ARG A 72 40.24 -8.72 11.33
C ARG A 72 41.42 -7.82 11.01
N LYS A 73 42.56 -8.05 11.68
CA LYS A 73 43.81 -7.32 11.43
C LYS A 73 44.40 -7.78 10.09
N GLY A 74 44.90 -6.82 9.31
CA GLY A 74 45.89 -7.09 8.25
C GLY A 74 45.33 -7.53 6.90
N HIS A 75 44.55 -6.65 6.25
CA HIS A 75 44.77 -6.26 4.86
C HIS A 75 44.23 -4.82 4.70
N GLU A 76 44.99 -3.93 4.08
CA GLU A 76 44.50 -2.60 3.70
C GLU A 76 43.72 -2.74 2.38
N GLU A 77 42.44 -3.08 2.50
CA GLU A 77 41.52 -3.08 1.38
C GLU A 77 41.34 -1.64 0.90
N LYS A 78 42.04 -1.30 -0.20
CA LYS A 78 41.94 0.03 -0.82
C LYS A 78 40.46 0.36 -1.06
N ALA A 79 40.03 1.53 -0.60
CA ALA A 79 38.70 2.05 -0.94
C ALA A 79 38.54 2.00 -2.47
N PRO A 80 37.36 1.56 -2.98
CA PRO A 80 37.16 1.40 -4.42
C PRO A 80 37.45 2.72 -5.13
N GLU A 81 38.29 2.63 -6.15
CA GLU A 81 38.77 3.76 -6.94
C GLU A 81 37.57 4.38 -7.67
N LYS A 82 37.05 5.50 -7.15
CA LYS A 82 35.88 6.18 -7.73
C LYS A 82 36.19 6.51 -9.19
N ASP A 83 35.34 6.05 -10.12
CA ASP A 83 35.48 6.38 -11.53
C ASP A 83 35.44 7.91 -11.71
N PRO A 84 36.53 8.54 -12.19
CA PRO A 84 36.58 9.99 -12.36
C PRO A 84 35.64 10.51 -13.46
N ASN A 85 34.94 9.62 -14.17
CA ASN A 85 33.94 9.96 -15.19
C ASN A 85 32.49 9.81 -14.70
N LEU A 86 32.25 9.25 -13.51
CA LEU A 86 30.90 9.12 -12.95
C LEU A 86 30.40 10.49 -12.45
N VAL A 87 29.31 10.98 -13.03
CA VAL A 87 28.71 12.27 -12.66
C VAL A 87 27.83 12.11 -11.42
N GLU A 88 28.41 12.41 -10.26
CA GLU A 88 27.73 12.59 -8.98
C GLU A 88 27.24 14.06 -8.80
N TRP A 89 26.75 14.40 -7.60
CA TRP A 89 26.44 15.78 -7.19
C TRP A 89 27.71 16.52 -6.76
N ASP A 90 27.76 17.86 -6.92
CA ASP A 90 28.94 18.67 -6.55
C ASP A 90 29.19 18.72 -5.03
N GLY A 91 28.20 18.34 -4.22
CA GLY A 91 28.27 18.35 -2.76
C GLY A 91 26.90 18.09 -2.11
N PRO A 92 26.82 18.12 -0.77
CA PRO A 92 25.55 17.96 -0.06
C PRO A 92 24.54 19.06 -0.42
N ASP A 93 24.99 20.30 -0.63
CA ASP A 93 24.17 21.49 -0.91
C ASP A 93 23.94 21.77 -2.41
N ASP A 94 24.17 20.79 -3.30
CA ASP A 94 24.00 20.94 -4.76
C ASP A 94 22.57 21.44 -5.11
N PRO A 95 22.41 22.53 -5.89
CA PRO A 95 21.09 23.11 -6.20
C PRO A 95 20.28 22.33 -7.26
N GLU A 96 20.87 21.41 -8.03
CA GLU A 96 20.13 20.47 -8.87
C GLU A 96 19.58 19.27 -8.07
N ASN A 97 20.03 19.04 -6.81
CA ASN A 97 19.52 17.99 -5.94
C ASN A 97 18.10 18.33 -5.39
N PRO A 98 17.06 17.51 -5.66
CA PRO A 98 15.70 17.74 -5.19
C PRO A 98 15.54 17.86 -3.66
N GLN A 99 16.43 17.25 -2.87
CA GLN A 99 16.39 17.34 -1.41
C GLN A 99 16.69 18.75 -0.90
N ASN A 100 17.40 19.57 -1.67
CA ASN A 100 17.79 20.94 -1.29
C ASN A 100 16.73 21.99 -1.65
N MET A 101 15.58 21.59 -2.21
CA MET A 101 14.46 22.50 -2.46
C MET A 101 13.93 23.12 -1.15
N PRO A 102 13.57 24.42 -1.14
CA PRO A 102 13.04 25.07 0.06
C PRO A 102 11.71 24.44 0.50
N LYS A 103 11.49 24.29 1.81
CA LYS A 103 10.35 23.51 2.36
C LYS A 103 8.97 23.98 1.88
N TRP A 104 8.78 25.26 1.57
CA TRP A 104 7.53 25.74 0.97
C TRP A 104 7.27 25.12 -0.41
N ARG A 105 8.31 24.98 -1.25
CA ARG A 105 8.22 24.34 -2.57
C ARG A 105 7.98 22.84 -2.43
N LYS A 106 8.66 22.17 -1.49
CA LYS A 106 8.38 20.76 -1.14
C LYS A 106 6.90 20.57 -0.78
N TRP A 107 6.30 21.47 0.00
CA TRP A 107 4.87 21.44 0.34
C TRP A 107 3.92 21.74 -0.84
N VAL A 108 4.22 22.73 -1.69
CA VAL A 108 3.43 23.00 -2.90
C VAL A 108 3.42 21.77 -3.83
N LEU A 109 4.57 21.13 -4.05
CA LEU A 109 4.66 19.88 -4.80
C LEU A 109 3.86 18.75 -4.12
N THR A 110 3.98 18.62 -2.80
CA THR A 110 3.24 17.61 -2.01
C THR A 110 1.73 17.72 -2.18
N MET A 111 1.18 18.93 -2.02
CA MET A 111 -0.27 19.17 -2.15
C MET A 111 -0.75 19.02 -3.60
N THR A 112 0.07 19.44 -4.57
CA THR A 112 -0.23 19.33 -6.01
C THR A 112 -0.28 17.87 -6.46
N LEU A 113 0.70 17.06 -6.08
CA LEU A 113 0.70 15.61 -6.38
C LEU A 113 -0.43 14.86 -5.66
N SER A 114 -0.82 15.33 -4.48
CA SER A 114 -1.95 14.78 -3.72
C SER A 114 -3.30 15.09 -4.39
N SER A 115 -3.49 16.29 -4.96
CA SER A 115 -4.75 16.65 -5.64
C SER A 115 -4.97 15.88 -6.94
N LEU A 116 -3.91 15.55 -7.69
CA LEU A 116 -4.01 14.63 -8.84
C LEU A 116 -4.61 13.27 -8.42
N THR A 117 -4.07 12.70 -7.34
CA THR A 117 -4.52 11.42 -6.79
C THR A 117 -5.96 11.48 -6.26
N MET A 118 -6.35 12.61 -5.67
CA MET A 118 -7.74 12.86 -5.26
C MET A 118 -8.71 12.79 -6.44
N TRP A 119 -8.39 13.38 -7.60
CA TRP A 119 -9.29 13.37 -8.76
C TRP A 119 -9.42 11.99 -9.42
N ILE A 120 -8.37 11.17 -9.40
CA ILE A 120 -8.43 9.76 -9.84
C ILE A 120 -9.33 8.92 -8.92
N THR A 121 -9.19 9.10 -7.61
CA THR A 121 -9.92 8.32 -6.60
C THR A 121 -11.35 8.84 -6.39
N PHE A 122 -11.62 10.09 -6.76
CA PHE A 122 -12.96 10.62 -7.04
C PHE A 122 -13.59 9.93 -8.28
N ALA A 123 -12.87 9.81 -9.39
CA ALA A 123 -13.37 9.20 -10.62
C ALA A 123 -13.79 7.72 -10.48
N SER A 124 -13.14 6.96 -9.58
CA SER A 124 -13.50 5.57 -9.31
C SER A 124 -14.84 5.42 -8.59
N SER A 125 -15.26 6.43 -7.82
CA SER A 125 -16.44 6.37 -6.94
C SER A 125 -17.63 7.22 -7.42
N VAL A 126 -17.40 8.37 -8.06
CA VAL A 126 -18.45 9.32 -8.51
C VAL A 126 -19.51 8.69 -9.43
N PHE A 127 -19.19 7.57 -10.07
CA PHE A 127 -20.12 6.84 -10.94
C PHE A 127 -21.10 5.92 -10.17
N SER A 128 -20.88 5.60 -8.90
CA SER A 128 -21.79 4.71 -8.15
C SER A 128 -23.21 5.28 -8.03
N THR A 129 -23.36 6.61 -8.02
CA THR A 129 -24.67 7.28 -8.03
C THR A 129 -25.34 7.23 -9.40
N ALA A 130 -24.59 6.98 -10.47
CA ALA A 130 -25.09 6.82 -11.82
C ALA A 130 -25.60 5.40 -12.11
N THR A 131 -25.24 4.40 -11.29
CA THR A 131 -25.54 2.97 -11.50
C THR A 131 -27.02 2.73 -11.82
N LEU A 132 -27.95 3.20 -10.97
CA LEU A 132 -29.39 2.98 -11.16
C LEU A 132 -29.97 3.70 -12.39
N VAL A 133 -29.45 4.89 -12.71
CA VAL A 133 -29.93 5.71 -13.84
C VAL A 133 -29.44 5.13 -15.16
N THR A 134 -28.16 4.76 -15.23
CA THR A 134 -27.55 4.15 -16.42
C THR A 134 -28.08 2.74 -16.70
N ALA A 135 -28.35 1.93 -15.66
CA ALA A 135 -28.99 0.63 -15.82
C ALA A 135 -30.36 0.75 -16.52
N LYS A 136 -31.14 1.76 -16.14
CA LYS A 136 -32.43 2.08 -16.78
C LYS A 136 -32.25 2.65 -18.20
N GLU A 137 -31.30 3.55 -18.42
CA GLU A 137 -31.06 4.15 -19.75
C GLU A 137 -30.64 3.11 -20.80
N TYR A 138 -29.78 2.15 -20.43
CA TYR A 138 -29.30 1.10 -21.32
C TYR A 138 -30.07 -0.23 -21.23
N ASN A 139 -31.14 -0.29 -20.43
CA ASN A 139 -31.97 -1.47 -20.20
C ASN A 139 -31.16 -2.74 -19.80
N VAL A 140 -30.24 -2.57 -18.84
CA VAL A 140 -29.44 -3.65 -18.23
C VAL A 140 -29.69 -3.73 -16.72
N SER A 141 -29.23 -4.79 -16.05
CA SER A 141 -29.39 -4.92 -14.59
C SER A 141 -28.46 -3.97 -13.83
N THR A 142 -28.80 -3.68 -12.58
CA THR A 142 -28.00 -2.84 -11.67
C THR A 142 -26.57 -3.39 -11.54
N GLU A 143 -26.41 -4.71 -11.41
CA GLU A 143 -25.12 -5.40 -11.29
C GLU A 143 -24.20 -5.14 -12.49
N VAL A 144 -24.77 -5.10 -13.70
CA VAL A 144 -24.01 -4.77 -14.92
C VAL A 144 -23.42 -3.37 -14.80
N MET A 145 -24.15 -2.39 -14.25
CA MET A 145 -23.60 -1.04 -14.04
C MET A 145 -22.72 -0.93 -12.77
N THR A 146 -22.92 -1.75 -11.74
CA THR A 146 -21.99 -1.85 -10.59
C THR A 146 -20.61 -2.36 -11.05
N LEU A 147 -20.54 -3.16 -12.11
CA LEU A 147 -19.29 -3.54 -12.76
C LEU A 147 -18.52 -2.33 -13.34
N ALA A 148 -19.20 -1.27 -13.81
CA ALA A 148 -18.53 -0.07 -14.30
C ALA A 148 -17.77 0.68 -13.18
N THR A 149 -18.29 0.70 -11.96
CA THR A 149 -17.55 1.20 -10.77
C THR A 149 -16.36 0.28 -10.48
N SER A 150 -16.62 -1.03 -10.44
CA SER A 150 -15.64 -2.08 -10.10
C SER A 150 -14.45 -2.14 -11.06
N LEU A 151 -14.67 -1.92 -12.36
CA LEU A 151 -13.62 -1.96 -13.40
C LEU A 151 -12.53 -0.90 -13.24
N VAL A 152 -12.83 0.27 -12.67
CA VAL A 152 -11.77 1.25 -12.35
C VAL A 152 -10.82 0.67 -11.29
N VAL A 153 -11.37 -0.04 -10.30
CA VAL A 153 -10.59 -0.67 -9.22
C VAL A 153 -9.79 -1.86 -9.73
N PHE A 154 -10.36 -2.68 -10.62
CA PHE A 154 -9.59 -3.71 -11.33
C PHE A 154 -8.47 -3.09 -12.19
N GLY A 155 -8.69 -1.92 -12.80
CA GLY A 155 -7.64 -1.13 -13.43
C GLY A 155 -6.53 -0.69 -12.46
N PHE A 156 -6.88 -0.28 -11.23
CA PHE A 156 -5.92 -0.01 -10.15
C PHE A 156 -5.19 -1.26 -9.62
N ALA A 157 -5.57 -2.48 -10.03
CA ALA A 157 -4.79 -3.70 -9.75
C ALA A 157 -3.64 -3.88 -10.74
N VAL A 158 -3.86 -3.54 -12.01
CA VAL A 158 -2.90 -3.72 -13.11
C VAL A 158 -1.95 -2.52 -13.23
N GLY A 159 -2.47 -1.30 -13.10
CA GLY A 159 -1.71 -0.05 -13.34
C GLY A 159 -0.34 0.03 -12.65
N PRO A 160 -0.19 -0.29 -11.35
CA PRO A 160 1.09 -0.19 -10.65
C PRO A 160 2.19 -1.09 -11.22
N LEU A 161 1.83 -2.24 -11.80
CA LEU A 161 2.77 -3.17 -12.45
C LEU A 161 3.45 -2.54 -13.67
N MET A 162 2.81 -1.53 -14.27
CA MET A 162 3.35 -0.74 -15.38
C MET A 162 3.96 0.59 -14.91
N TRP A 163 3.28 1.36 -14.06
CA TRP A 163 3.73 2.71 -13.71
C TRP A 163 4.91 2.76 -12.73
N SER A 164 4.99 1.81 -11.78
CA SER A 164 6.10 1.79 -10.82
C SER A 164 7.46 1.57 -11.52
N PRO A 165 7.65 0.52 -12.37
CA PRO A 165 8.91 0.32 -13.08
C PRO A 165 9.25 1.47 -14.03
N LEU A 166 8.28 1.95 -14.82
CA LEU A 166 8.50 3.08 -15.73
C LEU A 166 9.03 4.33 -14.99
N SER A 167 8.63 4.56 -13.74
CA SER A 167 9.08 5.70 -12.93
C SER A 167 10.52 5.63 -12.43
N GLU A 168 11.12 4.43 -12.43
CA GLU A 168 12.52 4.20 -12.08
C GLU A 168 13.41 4.25 -13.34
N LEU A 169 12.83 3.94 -14.50
CA LEU A 169 13.50 3.92 -15.80
C LEU A 169 13.55 5.30 -16.48
N TYR A 170 12.45 6.03 -16.44
CA TYR A 170 12.26 7.29 -17.18
C TYR A 170 12.08 8.52 -16.28
N GLY A 171 12.29 8.34 -14.97
CA GLY A 171 12.08 9.37 -13.94
C GLY A 171 10.60 9.47 -13.51
N ARG A 172 10.31 10.25 -12.48
CA ARG A 172 8.94 10.35 -11.94
C ARG A 172 8.02 11.11 -12.89
N ARG A 173 8.52 12.14 -13.59
CA ARG A 173 7.66 13.11 -14.28
C ARG A 173 6.94 12.51 -15.48
N ILE A 174 7.64 11.81 -16.36
CA ILE A 174 7.08 11.33 -17.63
C ILE A 174 5.95 10.30 -17.41
N PRO A 175 6.13 9.22 -16.62
CA PRO A 175 5.11 8.19 -16.44
C PRO A 175 3.91 8.66 -15.60
N LEU A 176 4.14 9.57 -14.64
CA LEU A 176 3.07 10.18 -13.87
C LEU A 176 2.16 10.98 -14.81
N PHE A 177 2.70 11.95 -15.56
CA PHE A 177 1.88 12.81 -16.39
C PHE A 177 1.31 12.13 -17.64
N SER A 178 1.96 11.12 -18.22
CA SER A 178 1.39 10.37 -19.35
C SER A 178 0.18 9.53 -18.92
N GLY A 179 0.30 8.74 -17.84
CA GLY A 179 -0.83 7.99 -17.29
C GLY A 179 -1.98 8.89 -16.85
N TYR A 180 -1.67 10.01 -16.20
CA TYR A 180 -2.68 10.99 -15.77
C TYR A 180 -3.40 11.68 -16.94
N ALA A 181 -2.68 12.08 -17.99
CA ALA A 181 -3.28 12.67 -19.18
C ALA A 181 -4.20 11.68 -19.91
N ILE A 182 -3.79 10.42 -20.03
CA ILE A 182 -4.60 9.37 -20.66
C ILE A 182 -5.84 9.06 -19.81
N PHE A 183 -5.72 9.02 -18.47
CA PHE A 183 -6.86 8.94 -17.55
C PHE A 183 -7.87 10.07 -17.75
N ALA A 184 -7.40 11.31 -17.91
CA ALA A 184 -8.27 12.46 -18.16
C ALA A 184 -8.97 12.32 -19.52
N ILE A 185 -8.25 11.94 -20.59
CA ILE A 185 -8.83 11.72 -21.93
C ILE A 185 -9.92 10.64 -21.90
N PHE A 186 -9.73 9.54 -21.15
CA PHE A 186 -10.74 8.49 -21.03
C PHE A 186 -12.03 8.90 -20.28
N GLN A 187 -12.09 10.08 -19.65
CA GLN A 187 -13.35 10.65 -19.19
C GLN A 187 -14.28 11.02 -20.36
N ILE A 188 -13.73 11.45 -21.51
CA ILE A 188 -14.54 11.93 -22.65
C ILE A 188 -15.40 10.80 -23.23
N PRO A 189 -14.89 9.60 -23.57
CA PRO A 189 -15.72 8.48 -24.03
C PRO A 189 -16.81 8.06 -23.03
N VAL A 190 -16.54 8.12 -21.72
CA VAL A 190 -17.54 7.80 -20.69
C VAL A 190 -18.64 8.87 -20.65
N ALA A 191 -18.29 10.14 -20.80
CA ALA A 191 -19.23 11.26 -20.82
C ALA A 191 -20.13 11.30 -22.07
N VAL A 192 -19.64 10.81 -23.22
CA VAL A 192 -20.40 10.74 -24.49
C VAL A 192 -20.92 9.35 -24.84
N ALA A 193 -20.80 8.37 -23.94
CA ALA A 193 -21.16 6.99 -24.22
C ALA A 193 -22.62 6.83 -24.67
N GLN A 194 -22.82 5.93 -25.64
CA GLN A 194 -24.12 5.54 -26.19
C GLN A 194 -24.42 4.04 -26.02
N ASN A 195 -23.52 3.30 -25.39
CA ASN A 195 -23.65 1.87 -25.08
C ASN A 195 -22.83 1.51 -23.83
N VAL A 196 -23.11 0.32 -23.27
CA VAL A 196 -22.53 -0.13 -22.01
C VAL A 196 -21.05 -0.49 -22.17
N GLU A 197 -20.68 -1.08 -23.31
CA GLU A 197 -19.33 -1.53 -23.65
C GLU A 197 -18.32 -0.37 -23.61
N THR A 198 -18.70 0.80 -24.15
CA THR A 198 -17.86 2.01 -24.09
C THR A 198 -17.61 2.44 -22.64
N ILE A 199 -18.63 2.39 -21.77
CA ILE A 199 -18.48 2.70 -20.35
C ILE A 199 -17.55 1.70 -19.67
N MET A 200 -17.75 0.40 -19.86
CA MET A 200 -16.95 -0.65 -19.24
C MET A 200 -15.47 -0.56 -19.65
N LEU A 201 -15.19 -0.51 -20.96
CA LEU A 201 -13.83 -0.47 -21.48
C LEU A 201 -13.10 0.82 -21.06
N CYS A 202 -13.74 1.99 -21.18
CA CYS A 202 -13.10 3.26 -20.85
C CYS A 202 -12.94 3.44 -19.33
N ARG A 203 -13.83 2.89 -18.49
CA ARG A 203 -13.65 2.88 -17.04
C ARG A 203 -12.55 1.91 -16.58
N PHE A 204 -12.42 0.74 -17.20
CA PHE A 204 -11.25 -0.12 -16.96
C PHE A 204 -9.94 0.60 -17.34
N LEU A 205 -9.87 1.17 -18.55
CA LEU A 205 -8.67 1.84 -19.04
C LEU A 205 -8.31 3.08 -18.21
N MET A 206 -9.27 3.94 -17.83
CA MET A 206 -8.96 5.06 -16.93
C MET A 206 -8.46 4.59 -15.56
N GLY A 207 -8.86 3.41 -15.08
CA GLY A 207 -8.27 2.79 -13.89
C GLY A 207 -6.80 2.40 -14.11
N VAL A 208 -6.51 1.70 -15.20
CA VAL A 208 -5.14 1.28 -15.56
C VAL A 208 -4.21 2.50 -15.70
N PHE A 209 -4.60 3.51 -16.49
CA PHE A 209 -3.80 4.71 -16.72
C PHE A 209 -3.77 5.66 -15.52
N GLY A 210 -4.91 5.83 -14.84
CA GLY A 210 -5.05 6.71 -13.67
C GLY A 210 -4.30 6.22 -12.44
N CYS A 211 -3.89 4.96 -12.37
CA CYS A 211 -3.06 4.49 -11.27
C CYS A 211 -1.63 5.08 -11.24
N SER A 212 -1.22 5.89 -12.23
CA SER A 212 0.15 6.41 -12.28
C SER A 212 0.53 7.29 -11.07
N PRO A 213 -0.26 8.24 -10.54
CA PRO A 213 0.15 9.00 -9.36
C PRO A 213 0.06 8.16 -8.08
N LEU A 214 -0.89 7.22 -8.00
CA LEU A 214 -0.99 6.25 -6.90
C LEU A 214 0.29 5.41 -6.76
N ALA A 215 0.92 5.03 -7.88
CA ALA A 215 2.18 4.30 -7.90
C ALA A 215 3.42 5.21 -7.72
N VAL A 216 3.45 6.37 -8.38
CA VAL A 216 4.67 7.18 -8.54
C VAL A 216 4.88 8.22 -7.45
N VAL A 217 3.81 8.78 -6.86
CA VAL A 217 3.93 9.90 -5.91
C VAL A 217 4.63 9.48 -4.62
N GLY A 218 4.42 8.24 -4.13
CA GLY A 218 5.15 7.73 -2.96
C GLY A 218 6.67 7.73 -3.15
N GLY A 219 7.14 7.37 -4.36
CA GLY A 219 8.55 7.48 -4.76
C GLY A 219 9.01 8.94 -4.84
N ALA A 220 8.24 9.80 -5.50
CA ALA A 220 8.57 11.23 -5.61
C ALA A 220 8.73 11.90 -4.23
N MET A 221 7.85 11.61 -3.26
CA MET A 221 8.00 12.12 -1.88
C MET A 221 9.31 11.63 -1.22
N ALA A 222 9.77 10.41 -1.54
CA ALA A 222 11.03 9.89 -1.03
C ALA A 222 12.27 10.50 -1.71
N ASP A 223 12.14 10.99 -2.94
CA ASP A 223 13.24 11.64 -3.66
C ASP A 223 13.57 13.04 -3.10
N PHE A 224 12.59 13.77 -2.53
CA PHE A 224 12.79 15.14 -2.04
C PHE A 224 12.47 15.42 -0.55
N TRP A 225 11.85 14.51 0.22
CA TRP A 225 11.63 14.71 1.66
C TRP A 225 12.53 13.84 2.56
N ASP A 226 13.05 14.51 3.59
CA ASP A 226 13.77 13.94 4.74
C ASP A 226 12.87 12.93 5.50
N PRO A 227 13.38 11.80 6.04
CA PRO A 227 12.55 10.68 6.49
C PRO A 227 11.39 10.99 7.46
N VAL A 228 11.55 12.00 8.33
CA VAL A 228 10.52 12.44 9.30
C VAL A 228 9.45 13.32 8.64
N ASP A 229 9.85 14.37 7.91
CA ASP A 229 8.91 15.23 7.19
C ASP A 229 8.20 14.47 6.06
N ARG A 230 8.90 13.51 5.43
CA ARG A 230 8.34 12.56 4.45
C ARG A 230 7.16 11.79 5.01
N ALA A 231 7.23 11.31 6.25
CA ALA A 231 6.13 10.59 6.88
C ALA A 231 4.89 11.48 7.10
N VAL A 232 5.08 12.77 7.34
CA VAL A 232 3.99 13.76 7.42
C VAL A 232 3.41 14.07 6.03
N ALA A 233 4.27 14.27 5.02
CA ALA A 233 3.87 14.49 3.63
C ALA A 233 3.08 13.30 3.05
N ILE A 234 3.54 12.06 3.33
CA ILE A 234 2.82 10.84 2.97
C ILE A 234 1.46 10.79 3.69
N ALA A 235 1.36 11.13 4.99
CA ALA A 235 0.08 11.16 5.69
C ALA A 235 -0.92 12.18 5.09
N CYS A 236 -0.44 13.33 4.57
CA CYS A 236 -1.27 14.28 3.83
C CYS A 236 -1.73 13.72 2.47
N PHE A 237 -0.84 13.05 1.74
CA PHE A 237 -1.16 12.34 0.50
C PHE A 237 -2.17 11.20 0.72
N SER A 238 -2.04 10.48 1.83
CA SER A 238 -3.00 9.47 2.28
C SER A 238 -4.40 10.05 2.49
N ALA A 239 -4.50 11.27 3.04
CA ALA A 239 -5.76 11.97 3.19
C ALA A 239 -6.45 12.15 1.84
N ALA A 240 -5.76 12.75 0.87
CA ALA A 240 -6.29 13.00 -0.47
C ALA A 240 -6.75 11.71 -1.19
N THR A 241 -6.00 10.62 -1.01
CA THR A 241 -6.31 9.29 -1.54
C THR A 241 -7.64 8.71 -1.03
N PHE A 242 -8.02 9.01 0.22
CA PHE A 242 -9.27 8.54 0.84
C PHE A 242 -10.40 9.58 0.85
N VAL A 243 -10.08 10.87 0.71
CA VAL A 243 -11.08 11.94 0.58
C VAL A 243 -11.73 11.90 -0.81
N GLY A 244 -10.97 11.63 -1.88
CA GLY A 244 -11.52 11.49 -3.25
C GLY A 244 -12.70 10.52 -3.34
N PRO A 245 -12.57 9.25 -2.88
CA PRO A 245 -13.64 8.26 -2.92
C PRO A 245 -14.86 8.60 -2.07
N VAL A 246 -14.69 9.45 -1.05
CA VAL A 246 -15.74 9.81 -0.10
C VAL A 246 -16.51 11.05 -0.56
N ILE A 247 -15.86 11.99 -1.27
CA ILE A 247 -16.51 13.13 -1.92
C ILE A 247 -17.21 12.71 -3.23
N GLY A 248 -16.74 11.66 -3.90
CA GLY A 248 -17.30 11.12 -5.14
C GLY A 248 -18.82 10.93 -5.10
N PRO A 249 -19.38 10.09 -4.21
CA PRO A 249 -20.83 9.88 -4.11
C PRO A 249 -21.61 11.13 -3.71
N ILE A 250 -21.04 12.04 -2.92
CA ILE A 250 -21.70 13.30 -2.53
C ILE A 250 -21.93 14.18 -3.76
N VAL A 251 -20.86 14.48 -4.49
CA VAL A 251 -20.93 15.34 -5.69
C VAL A 251 -21.67 14.63 -6.82
N GLY A 252 -21.43 13.33 -7.00
CA GLY A 252 -22.11 12.49 -7.98
C GLY A 252 -23.62 12.39 -7.75
N GLY A 253 -24.09 12.42 -6.50
CA GLY A 253 -25.52 12.42 -6.18
C GLY A 253 -26.20 13.69 -6.69
N PHE A 254 -25.72 14.85 -6.25
CA PHE A 254 -26.25 16.15 -6.68
C PHE A 254 -26.15 16.37 -8.21
N ILE A 255 -25.08 15.90 -8.86
CA ILE A 255 -24.95 16.02 -10.33
C ILE A 255 -25.96 15.11 -11.06
N THR A 256 -26.05 13.83 -10.68
CA THR A 256 -26.90 12.85 -11.37
C THR A 256 -28.39 13.17 -11.25
N GLU A 257 -28.82 13.77 -10.14
CA GLU A 257 -30.22 14.22 -9.95
C GLU A 257 -30.52 15.59 -10.59
N SER A 258 -29.49 16.39 -10.90
CA SER A 258 -29.68 17.69 -11.54
C SER A 258 -30.04 17.56 -13.02
N HIS A 259 -30.45 18.69 -13.62
CA HIS A 259 -30.66 18.81 -15.07
C HIS A 259 -29.41 18.52 -15.94
N LEU A 260 -28.23 18.32 -15.33
CA LEU A 260 -27.00 17.90 -16.01
C LEU A 260 -26.98 16.38 -16.26
N GLY A 261 -27.60 15.60 -15.38
CA GLY A 261 -27.63 14.13 -15.44
C GLY A 261 -26.25 13.45 -15.25
N TRP A 262 -26.26 12.12 -15.26
CA TRP A 262 -25.10 11.30 -14.90
C TRP A 262 -23.85 11.54 -15.76
N ARG A 263 -24.00 11.93 -17.04
CA ARG A 263 -22.87 12.18 -17.96
C ARG A 263 -21.94 13.27 -17.44
N TRP A 264 -22.46 14.21 -16.64
CA TRP A 264 -21.65 15.26 -16.03
C TRP A 264 -20.74 14.80 -14.89
N THR A 265 -20.92 13.58 -14.35
CA THR A 265 -19.94 12.98 -13.42
C THR A 265 -18.57 12.80 -14.09
N ALA A 266 -18.56 12.43 -15.37
CA ALA A 266 -17.34 12.34 -16.18
C ALA A 266 -16.87 13.72 -16.67
N TRP A 267 -17.77 14.63 -17.07
CA TRP A 267 -17.36 16.00 -17.48
C TRP A 267 -16.73 16.80 -16.34
N ILE A 268 -17.28 16.79 -15.13
CA ILE A 268 -16.68 17.52 -14.00
C ILE A 268 -15.33 16.90 -13.61
N THR A 269 -15.22 15.57 -13.68
CA THR A 269 -13.97 14.84 -13.47
C THR A 269 -12.92 15.24 -14.52
N LEU A 270 -13.30 15.33 -15.80
CA LEU A 270 -12.42 15.81 -16.88
C LEU A 270 -11.94 17.23 -16.61
N ILE A 271 -12.86 18.17 -16.37
CA ILE A 271 -12.54 19.60 -16.20
C ILE A 271 -11.57 19.77 -15.03
N ALA A 272 -11.91 19.21 -13.86
CA ALA A 272 -11.05 19.32 -12.68
C ALA A 272 -9.71 18.62 -12.90
N SER A 273 -9.70 17.41 -13.47
CA SER A 273 -8.45 16.68 -13.75
C SER A 273 -7.56 17.46 -14.73
N ALA A 274 -8.13 18.05 -15.79
CA ALA A 274 -7.38 18.86 -16.75
C ALA A 274 -6.83 20.14 -16.10
N SER A 275 -7.60 20.85 -15.28
CA SER A 275 -7.13 22.06 -14.58
C SER A 275 -6.00 21.76 -13.59
N PHE A 276 -6.20 20.83 -12.66
CA PHE A 276 -5.18 20.46 -11.67
C PHE A 276 -3.99 19.75 -12.32
N GLY A 277 -4.23 18.92 -13.34
CA GLY A 277 -3.20 18.26 -14.15
C GLY A 277 -2.31 19.23 -14.91
N THR A 278 -2.88 20.26 -15.53
CA THR A 278 -2.10 21.29 -16.25
C THR A 278 -1.27 22.12 -15.27
N PHE A 279 -1.86 22.54 -14.14
CA PHE A 279 -1.12 23.23 -13.08
C PHE A 279 0.05 22.37 -12.54
N ALA A 280 -0.18 21.09 -12.31
CA ALA A 280 0.84 20.15 -11.88
C ALA A 280 1.92 19.94 -12.95
N LEU A 281 1.55 19.78 -14.22
CA LEU A 281 2.50 19.58 -15.33
C LEU A 281 3.47 20.77 -15.47
N LEU A 282 3.00 21.99 -15.20
CA LEU A 282 3.81 23.20 -15.22
C LEU A 282 4.68 23.37 -13.96
N THR A 283 4.19 22.98 -12.77
CA THR A 283 4.86 23.24 -11.49
C THR A 283 5.77 22.12 -10.99
N VAL A 284 5.50 20.87 -11.35
CA VAL A 284 6.25 19.69 -10.87
C VAL A 284 7.49 19.46 -11.75
N PRO A 285 8.72 19.59 -11.21
CA PRO A 285 9.95 19.28 -11.96
C PRO A 285 10.16 17.76 -12.08
N GLU A 286 11.23 17.34 -12.74
CA GLU A 286 11.74 15.99 -12.49
C GLU A 286 12.29 15.94 -11.05
N THR A 287 12.10 14.81 -10.37
CA THR A 287 12.50 14.60 -8.97
C THR A 287 13.37 13.36 -8.81
N TYR A 288 13.42 12.45 -9.78
CA TYR A 288 14.26 11.26 -9.67
C TYR A 288 15.74 11.58 -9.91
N GLY A 289 16.54 11.56 -8.84
CA GLY A 289 17.97 11.90 -8.83
C GLY A 289 18.81 11.26 -9.95
N PRO A 290 18.75 9.93 -10.19
CA PRO A 290 19.51 9.27 -11.25
C PRO A 290 19.22 9.81 -12.67
N VAL A 291 17.98 10.22 -12.95
CA VAL A 291 17.60 10.82 -14.24
C VAL A 291 17.99 12.30 -14.33
N ILE A 292 18.12 13.00 -13.20
CA ILE A 292 18.71 14.36 -13.16
C ILE A 292 20.21 14.26 -13.47
N LEU A 293 20.93 13.36 -12.79
CA LEU A 293 22.36 13.11 -13.05
C LEU A 293 22.62 12.59 -14.47
N GLN A 294 21.75 11.74 -15.04
CA GLN A 294 21.87 11.34 -16.45
C GLN A 294 21.72 12.53 -17.42
N LYS A 295 20.79 13.46 -17.14
CA LYS A 295 20.63 14.70 -17.92
C LYS A 295 21.81 15.65 -17.74
N ARG A 296 22.41 15.69 -16.55
CA ARG A 296 23.65 16.44 -16.24
C ARG A 296 24.84 15.85 -16.99
N ALA A 297 25.06 14.54 -16.95
CA ALA A 297 26.09 13.85 -17.72
C ALA A 297 25.91 14.09 -19.24
N ALA A 298 24.67 14.00 -19.75
CA ALA A 298 24.37 14.32 -21.15
C ALA A 298 24.64 15.78 -21.54
N ARG A 299 24.59 16.73 -20.58
CA ARG A 299 25.00 18.13 -20.75
C ARG A 299 26.53 18.24 -20.77
N LEU A 300 27.19 17.73 -19.74
CA LEU A 300 28.65 17.79 -19.58
C LEU A 300 29.42 17.08 -20.71
N ARG A 301 28.92 15.94 -21.23
CA ARG A 301 29.45 15.28 -22.45
C ARG A 301 29.58 16.25 -23.63
N ARG A 302 28.59 17.14 -23.80
CA ARG A 302 28.53 18.11 -24.91
C ARG A 302 29.35 19.37 -24.65
N GLU A 303 29.43 19.80 -23.40
CA GLU A 303 30.16 21.01 -22.98
C GLU A 303 31.68 20.77 -22.89
N THR A 304 32.09 19.59 -22.40
CA THR A 304 33.51 19.22 -22.22
C THR A 304 34.09 18.44 -23.40
N GLY A 305 33.25 17.84 -24.25
CA GLY A 305 33.65 16.87 -25.26
C GLY A 305 34.06 15.50 -24.69
N ASN A 306 34.07 15.29 -23.37
CA ASN A 306 34.40 14.00 -22.77
C ASN A 306 33.19 13.04 -22.85
N TRP A 307 33.22 12.14 -23.83
CA TRP A 307 32.21 11.10 -24.02
C TRP A 307 32.27 9.97 -22.99
N ALA A 308 33.37 9.83 -22.23
CA ALA A 308 33.48 8.85 -21.16
C ALA A 308 32.65 9.21 -19.92
N LEU A 309 32.29 10.49 -19.75
CA LEU A 309 31.38 10.92 -18.67
C LEU A 309 30.09 10.12 -18.70
N HIS A 310 29.66 9.60 -17.55
CA HIS A 310 28.45 8.78 -17.46
C HIS A 310 27.70 8.96 -16.14
N SER A 311 26.65 8.18 -15.98
CA SER A 311 25.77 8.19 -14.81
C SER A 311 25.35 6.76 -14.52
N PHE A 312 25.04 6.48 -13.25
CA PHE A 312 24.62 5.15 -12.78
C PHE A 312 23.49 4.51 -13.63
N LEU A 313 22.60 5.32 -14.20
CA LEU A 313 21.48 4.87 -15.05
C LEU A 313 21.86 4.61 -16.53
N ASP A 314 23.04 5.06 -16.97
CA ASP A 314 23.61 4.67 -18.27
C ASP A 314 24.31 3.30 -18.18
N GLU A 315 24.95 2.99 -17.04
CA GLU A 315 25.51 1.66 -16.75
C GLU A 315 24.41 0.62 -16.51
N HIS A 316 23.51 0.89 -15.57
CA HIS A 316 22.55 -0.08 -15.02
C HIS A 316 21.18 0.06 -15.69
N ARG A 317 21.08 -0.17 -17.00
CA ARG A 317 19.82 -0.16 -17.74
C ARG A 317 19.07 -1.50 -17.58
N PRO A 318 17.93 -1.55 -16.87
CA PRO A 318 17.19 -2.80 -16.68
C PRO A 318 16.57 -3.29 -17.99
N THR A 319 16.77 -4.57 -18.29
CA THR A 319 16.27 -5.23 -19.50
C THR A 319 14.76 -5.50 -19.37
N ALA A 320 14.02 -5.44 -20.48
CA ALA A 320 12.57 -5.71 -20.48
C ALA A 320 12.18 -7.06 -19.84
N SER A 321 13.02 -8.09 -20.02
CA SER A 321 12.85 -9.41 -19.37
C SER A 321 13.00 -9.36 -17.84
N GLU A 322 13.97 -8.57 -17.35
CA GLU A 322 14.18 -8.35 -15.91
C GLU A 322 13.00 -7.58 -15.30
N ILE A 323 12.44 -6.62 -16.03
CA ILE A 323 11.24 -5.90 -15.60
C ILE A 323 10.08 -6.89 -15.40
N VAL A 324 9.75 -7.71 -16.40
CA VAL A 324 8.64 -8.68 -16.31
C VAL A 324 8.86 -9.70 -15.19
N THR A 325 10.07 -10.27 -15.05
CA THR A 325 10.34 -11.27 -14.00
C THR A 325 10.34 -10.66 -12.59
N LYS A 326 10.91 -9.47 -12.41
CA LYS A 326 11.01 -8.74 -11.12
C LYS A 326 9.68 -8.11 -10.67
N TYR A 327 8.79 -7.78 -11.61
CA TYR A 327 7.53 -7.06 -11.34
C TYR A 327 6.22 -7.84 -11.58
N LEU A 328 6.22 -8.99 -12.25
CA LEU A 328 5.06 -9.92 -12.27
C LEU A 328 5.30 -11.18 -11.43
N LEU A 329 6.44 -11.85 -11.59
CA LEU A 329 6.65 -13.18 -11.01
C LEU A 329 7.06 -13.13 -9.53
N ARG A 330 8.05 -12.27 -9.19
CA ARG A 330 8.52 -12.10 -7.80
C ARG A 330 7.44 -11.65 -6.80
N PRO A 331 6.51 -10.72 -7.13
CA PRO A 331 5.39 -10.37 -6.25
C PRO A 331 4.51 -11.56 -5.84
N LEU A 332 4.12 -12.40 -6.80
CA LEU A 332 3.29 -13.58 -6.53
C LEU A 332 4.04 -14.62 -5.69
N GLN A 333 5.33 -14.84 -5.96
CA GLN A 333 6.19 -15.69 -5.13
C GLN A 333 6.27 -15.19 -3.69
N MET A 334 6.53 -13.89 -3.48
CA MET A 334 6.56 -13.31 -2.13
C MET A 334 5.23 -13.47 -1.41
N LEU A 335 4.09 -13.24 -2.08
CA LEU A 335 2.76 -13.34 -1.48
C LEU A 335 2.48 -14.72 -0.85
N PHE A 336 2.93 -15.82 -1.48
CA PHE A 336 2.71 -17.17 -0.96
C PHE A 336 3.84 -17.68 -0.06
N LEU A 337 5.07 -17.16 -0.20
CA LEU A 337 6.22 -17.58 0.60
C LEU A 337 6.38 -16.82 1.92
N GLU A 338 5.74 -15.65 2.07
CA GLU A 338 5.92 -14.74 3.21
C GLU A 338 4.62 -14.55 4.02
N PRO A 339 4.45 -15.24 5.16
CA PRO A 339 3.21 -15.17 5.96
C PRO A 339 2.86 -13.77 6.47
N ILE A 340 3.86 -12.91 6.71
CA ILE A 340 3.63 -11.52 7.10
C ILE A 340 2.97 -10.75 5.95
N LEU A 341 3.54 -10.84 4.73
CA LEU A 341 2.97 -10.19 3.55
C LEU A 341 1.55 -10.71 3.28
N LEU A 342 1.33 -12.02 3.32
CA LEU A 342 0.02 -12.62 3.09
C LEU A 342 -1.05 -12.11 4.06
N ALA A 343 -0.81 -12.20 5.37
CA ALA A 343 -1.79 -11.79 6.38
C ALA A 343 -2.06 -10.28 6.36
N MET A 344 -1.01 -9.46 6.16
CA MET A 344 -1.17 -8.02 5.98
C MET A 344 -1.98 -7.71 4.71
N THR A 345 -1.64 -8.34 3.57
CA THR A 345 -2.35 -8.15 2.30
C THR A 345 -3.82 -8.53 2.40
N ILE A 346 -4.16 -9.66 3.03
CA ILE A 346 -5.56 -10.06 3.24
C ILE A 346 -6.30 -9.01 4.08
N TYR A 347 -5.69 -8.48 5.14
CA TYR A 347 -6.32 -7.46 5.99
C TYR A 347 -6.52 -6.13 5.23
N LEU A 348 -5.50 -5.67 4.50
CA LEU A 348 -5.60 -4.44 3.70
C LEU A 348 -6.58 -4.57 2.54
N ALA A 349 -6.65 -5.76 1.92
CA ALA A 349 -7.60 -6.07 0.87
C ALA A 349 -9.05 -6.09 1.36
N PHE A 350 -9.31 -6.71 2.52
CA PHE A 350 -10.65 -6.74 3.12
C PHE A 350 -11.13 -5.33 3.50
N ILE A 351 -10.26 -4.50 4.09
CA ILE A 351 -10.56 -3.11 4.43
C ILE A 351 -10.82 -2.24 3.20
N TYR A 352 -10.06 -2.43 2.12
CA TYR A 352 -10.30 -1.72 0.86
C TYR A 352 -11.60 -2.20 0.19
N GLY A 353 -11.93 -3.48 0.31
CA GLY A 353 -13.25 -4.03 -0.05
C GLY A 353 -14.39 -3.33 0.70
N ILE A 354 -14.28 -3.20 2.03
CA ILE A 354 -15.27 -2.48 2.86
C ILE A 354 -15.48 -1.03 2.39
N LEU A 355 -14.40 -0.30 2.06
CA LEU A 355 -14.52 1.08 1.53
C LEU A 355 -15.38 1.14 0.27
N TYR A 356 -15.16 0.24 -0.69
CA TYR A 356 -15.89 0.23 -1.95
C TYR A 356 -17.31 -0.32 -1.82
N LEU A 357 -17.52 -1.32 -0.96
CA LEU A 357 -18.85 -1.83 -0.59
C LEU A 357 -19.73 -0.74 0.03
N PHE A 358 -19.16 0.23 0.74
CA PHE A 358 -19.95 1.33 1.29
C PHE A 358 -20.59 2.22 0.22
N PHE A 359 -20.09 2.26 -1.02
CA PHE A 359 -20.72 2.99 -2.12
C PHE A 359 -22.08 2.44 -2.52
N GLU A 360 -22.36 1.16 -2.23
CA GLU A 360 -23.67 0.53 -2.43
C GLU A 360 -24.48 0.48 -1.11
N ALA A 361 -23.82 0.21 0.02
CA ALA A 361 -24.48 0.09 1.33
C ALA A 361 -25.05 1.42 1.87
N TYR A 362 -24.44 2.56 1.56
CA TYR A 362 -24.97 3.88 1.95
C TYR A 362 -26.28 4.21 1.19
N PRO A 363 -26.37 4.10 -0.15
CA PRO A 363 -27.64 4.18 -0.88
C PRO A 363 -28.72 3.27 -0.31
N VAL A 364 -28.44 1.98 -0.09
CA VAL A 364 -29.41 1.04 0.51
C VAL A 364 -29.88 1.53 1.89
N SER A 365 -28.97 1.96 2.77
CA SER A 365 -29.38 2.36 4.11
C SER A 365 -30.08 3.73 4.20
N PHE A 366 -29.77 4.69 3.33
CA PHE A 366 -30.31 6.05 3.42
C PHE A 366 -31.44 6.31 2.41
N GLN A 367 -31.30 5.86 1.16
CA GLN A 367 -32.33 6.04 0.12
C GLN A 367 -33.46 5.01 0.27
N GLU A 368 -33.12 3.72 0.42
CA GLU A 368 -34.13 2.65 0.47
C GLU A 368 -34.71 2.47 1.87
N VAL A 369 -33.88 2.16 2.88
CA VAL A 369 -34.35 1.85 4.24
C VAL A 369 -34.90 3.09 4.96
N ARG A 370 -34.25 4.26 4.82
CA ARG A 370 -34.69 5.53 5.43
C ARG A 370 -35.52 6.43 4.49
N GLY A 371 -35.74 6.03 3.24
CA GLY A 371 -36.63 6.73 2.31
C GLY A 371 -36.16 8.11 1.82
N TRP A 372 -34.86 8.42 1.88
CA TRP A 372 -34.35 9.74 1.48
C TRP A 372 -34.36 9.89 -0.04
N THR A 373 -35.39 10.55 -0.57
CA THR A 373 -35.67 10.73 -2.01
C THR A 373 -34.71 11.64 -2.76
N ASN A 374 -33.75 12.29 -2.08
CA ASN A 374 -32.68 13.04 -2.71
C ASN A 374 -31.34 12.32 -2.47
N GLY A 375 -30.81 11.71 -3.52
CA GLY A 375 -29.55 10.99 -3.56
C GLY A 375 -28.34 11.86 -3.22
N GLY A 376 -28.36 13.16 -3.52
CA GLY A 376 -27.35 14.12 -3.03
C GLY A 376 -27.32 14.21 -1.50
N VAL A 377 -28.48 14.37 -0.86
CA VAL A 377 -28.64 14.37 0.61
C VAL A 377 -28.30 13.00 1.21
N ALA A 378 -28.69 11.90 0.56
CA ALA A 378 -28.28 10.55 0.96
C ALA A 378 -26.78 10.25 0.76
N GLY A 379 -26.07 11.09 0.00
CA GLY A 379 -24.61 11.12 -0.04
C GLY A 379 -23.98 11.79 1.19
N LEU A 380 -24.60 12.81 1.79
CA LEU A 380 -24.03 13.58 2.92
C LEU A 380 -23.54 12.74 4.11
N PRO A 381 -24.15 11.60 4.49
CA PRO A 381 -23.60 10.66 5.47
C PRO A 381 -22.14 10.22 5.24
N PHE A 382 -21.62 10.25 4.00
CA PHE A 382 -20.19 10.01 3.72
C PHE A 382 -19.26 11.03 4.39
N LEU A 383 -19.74 12.22 4.75
CA LEU A 383 -18.97 13.20 5.52
C LEU A 383 -18.53 12.65 6.89
N GLY A 384 -19.25 11.71 7.48
CA GLY A 384 -18.82 11.00 8.69
C GLY A 384 -17.52 10.22 8.46
N ILE A 385 -17.44 9.49 7.34
CA ILE A 385 -16.21 8.79 6.91
C ILE A 385 -15.10 9.80 6.62
N MET A 386 -15.41 10.94 5.99
CA MET A 386 -14.42 11.99 5.70
C MET A 386 -13.80 12.56 6.98
N ILE A 387 -14.61 12.85 7.99
CA ILE A 387 -14.14 13.31 9.31
C ILE A 387 -13.29 12.22 9.96
N GLY A 388 -13.72 10.95 9.90
CA GLY A 388 -12.94 9.80 10.36
C GLY A 388 -11.56 9.72 9.72
N VAL A 389 -11.48 9.83 8.38
CA VAL A 389 -10.23 9.87 7.62
C VAL A 389 -9.33 11.02 8.12
N LEU A 390 -9.84 12.23 8.27
CA LEU A 390 -9.06 13.37 8.77
C LEU A 390 -8.58 13.16 10.22
N CYS A 391 -9.39 12.59 11.10
CA CYS A 391 -8.97 12.18 12.46
C CYS A 391 -7.88 11.10 12.43
N GLY A 392 -7.95 10.16 11.48
CA GLY A 392 -6.91 9.16 11.24
C GLY A 392 -5.58 9.77 10.80
N VAL A 393 -5.60 10.77 9.90
CA VAL A 393 -4.40 11.54 9.51
C VAL A 393 -3.81 12.24 10.73
N ALA A 394 -4.64 12.89 11.55
CA ALA A 394 -4.20 13.56 12.76
C ALA A 394 -3.53 12.60 13.75
N LEU A 395 -4.09 11.39 13.95
CA LEU A 395 -3.49 10.32 14.76
C LEU A 395 -2.11 9.90 14.21
N ILE A 396 -2.01 9.67 12.90
CA ILE A 396 -0.75 9.27 12.24
C ILE A 396 0.32 10.35 12.42
N ILE A 397 -0.02 11.62 12.17
CA ILE A 397 0.92 12.76 12.32
C ILE A 397 1.34 12.92 13.79
N TRP A 398 0.40 12.85 14.72
CA TRP A 398 0.68 12.94 16.16
C TRP A 398 1.59 11.81 16.63
N GLN A 399 1.30 10.55 16.30
CA GLN A 399 2.10 9.40 16.71
C GLN A 399 3.48 9.38 16.01
N THR A 400 3.57 9.88 14.78
CA THR A 400 4.84 10.08 14.06
C THR A 400 5.71 11.12 14.77
N LYS A 401 5.19 12.34 14.99
CA LYS A 401 5.94 13.42 15.63
C LYS A 401 6.26 13.16 17.10
N THR A 402 5.42 12.42 17.83
CA THR A 402 5.64 12.16 19.27
C THR A 402 6.40 10.86 19.55
N ARG A 403 6.14 9.74 18.86
CA ARG A 403 6.73 8.43 19.21
C ARG A 403 7.77 7.97 18.21
N PHE A 404 7.52 8.11 16.91
CA PHE A 404 8.47 7.69 15.88
C PHE A 404 9.75 8.55 15.90
N ALA A 405 9.61 9.89 15.92
CA ALA A 405 10.75 10.81 15.99
C ALA A 405 11.66 10.55 17.21
N ARG A 406 11.10 10.53 18.44
CA ARG A 406 11.85 10.24 19.68
C ARG A 406 12.53 8.87 19.71
N LYS A 407 12.07 7.88 18.93
CA LYS A 407 12.77 6.58 18.79
C LYS A 407 13.87 6.64 17.74
N LEU A 408 13.66 7.35 16.63
CA LEU A 408 14.68 7.58 15.61
C LEU A 408 15.88 8.34 16.21
N GLU A 409 15.62 9.43 16.95
CA GLU A 409 16.62 10.23 17.67
C GLU A 409 17.44 9.40 18.67
N LYS A 410 16.81 8.45 19.38
CA LYS A 410 17.45 7.66 20.44
C LYS A 410 18.21 6.43 19.97
N HIS A 411 17.91 5.91 18.78
CA HIS A 411 18.42 4.61 18.33
C HIS A 411 18.98 4.62 16.89
N GLY A 412 18.93 5.74 16.16
CA GLY A 412 19.37 5.87 14.77
C GLY A 412 18.48 5.15 13.74
N ARG A 413 17.80 4.06 14.15
CA ARG A 413 16.83 3.29 13.38
C ARG A 413 15.52 3.13 14.16
N VAL A 414 14.40 2.99 13.45
CA VAL A 414 13.11 2.59 14.03
C VAL A 414 12.73 1.21 13.48
N VAL A 415 12.28 0.31 14.36
CA VAL A 415 11.81 -1.02 13.95
C VAL A 415 10.42 -0.95 13.30
N PRO A 416 10.13 -1.76 12.27
CA PRO A 416 8.86 -1.69 11.54
C PRO A 416 7.61 -1.81 12.45
N GLU A 417 7.70 -2.60 13.53
CA GLU A 417 6.62 -2.84 14.49
C GLU A 417 6.06 -1.54 15.13
N GLU A 418 6.82 -0.44 15.18
CA GLU A 418 6.32 0.84 15.69
C GLU A 418 5.21 1.48 14.81
N ARG A 419 5.07 1.02 13.55
CA ARG A 419 3.91 1.33 12.69
C ARG A 419 2.62 0.66 13.18
N LEU A 420 2.72 -0.50 13.82
CA LEU A 420 1.57 -1.31 14.21
C LEU A 420 0.83 -0.76 15.44
N VAL A 421 1.47 0.10 16.24
CA VAL A 421 0.89 0.71 17.45
C VAL A 421 -0.46 1.44 17.18
N PRO A 422 -0.56 2.40 16.24
CA PRO A 422 -1.84 3.01 15.86
C PRO A 422 -2.78 2.04 15.14
N MET A 423 -2.24 1.05 14.42
CA MET A 423 -3.02 0.03 13.73
C MET A 423 -3.78 -0.89 14.72
N MET A 424 -3.19 -1.19 15.90
CA MET A 424 -3.88 -1.91 16.98
C MET A 424 -5.05 -1.12 17.59
N ILE A 425 -4.96 0.22 17.66
CA ILE A 425 -6.08 1.07 18.11
C ILE A 425 -7.17 1.07 17.05
N ALA A 426 -6.78 1.27 15.79
CA ALA A 426 -7.68 1.34 14.65
C ALA A 426 -8.39 0.00 14.36
N SER A 427 -7.73 -1.15 14.61
CA SER A 427 -8.32 -2.48 14.43
C SER A 427 -9.49 -2.76 15.38
N VAL A 428 -9.53 -2.14 16.56
CA VAL A 428 -10.68 -2.20 17.47
C VAL A 428 -11.74 -1.15 17.10
N LEU A 429 -11.30 0.03 16.66
CA LEU A 429 -12.18 1.14 16.29
C LEU A 429 -13.05 0.84 15.06
N LEU A 430 -12.50 0.18 14.05
CA LEU A 430 -13.22 -0.19 12.82
C LEU A 430 -14.46 -1.08 13.10
N PRO A 431 -14.35 -2.28 13.71
CA PRO A 431 -15.53 -3.10 14.02
C PRO A 431 -16.51 -2.40 14.95
N ALA A 432 -16.05 -1.62 15.94
CA ALA A 432 -16.94 -0.84 16.79
C ALA A 432 -17.80 0.14 15.96
N GLY A 433 -17.20 0.79 14.94
CA GLY A 433 -17.93 1.60 13.97
C GLY A 433 -18.88 0.81 13.08
N LEU A 434 -18.49 -0.39 12.61
CA LEU A 434 -19.33 -1.25 11.77
C LEU A 434 -20.58 -1.75 12.51
N PHE A 435 -20.43 -2.21 13.77
CA PHE A 435 -21.56 -2.60 14.60
C PHE A 435 -22.45 -1.39 14.93
N TRP A 436 -21.87 -0.22 15.24
CA TRP A 436 -22.64 1.00 15.49
C TRP A 436 -23.46 1.41 14.25
N PHE A 437 -22.85 1.42 13.05
CA PHE A 437 -23.54 1.75 11.80
C PHE A 437 -24.69 0.77 11.50
N GLY A 438 -24.47 -0.54 11.70
CA GLY A 438 -25.49 -1.57 11.53
C GLY A 438 -26.65 -1.40 12.51
N TRP A 439 -26.39 -1.44 13.81
CA TRP A 439 -27.43 -1.41 14.85
C TRP A 439 -28.08 -0.02 15.07
N THR A 440 -27.75 0.97 14.23
CA THR A 440 -28.46 2.26 14.17
C THR A 440 -29.06 2.56 12.78
N SER A 441 -29.17 1.55 11.90
CA SER A 441 -29.84 1.69 10.61
C SER A 441 -31.37 1.71 10.68
N ASP A 442 -31.96 1.28 11.79
CA ASP A 442 -33.41 1.23 11.99
C ASP A 442 -34.05 2.62 11.76
N PRO A 443 -35.08 2.76 10.89
CA PRO A 443 -35.77 4.02 10.63
C PRO A 443 -36.35 4.71 11.88
N ASN A 444 -36.71 3.95 12.92
CA ASN A 444 -37.20 4.48 14.20
C ASN A 444 -36.11 5.16 15.02
N ILE A 445 -34.83 4.79 14.79
CA ILE A 445 -33.68 5.47 15.38
C ILE A 445 -33.34 6.68 14.51
N SER A 446 -32.98 7.81 15.16
CA SER A 446 -32.43 8.98 14.47
C SER A 446 -31.30 8.60 13.49
N TRP A 447 -31.17 9.32 12.39
CA TRP A 447 -30.06 9.13 11.44
C TRP A 447 -28.70 9.56 12.03
N VAL A 448 -28.69 10.40 13.08
CA VAL A 448 -27.47 11.04 13.60
C VAL A 448 -26.44 10.03 14.13
N PRO A 449 -26.78 9.04 14.98
CA PRO A 449 -25.82 8.02 15.42
C PRO A 449 -25.22 7.22 14.26
N GLN A 450 -26.00 6.93 13.22
CA GLN A 450 -25.54 6.17 12.06
C GLN A 450 -24.53 6.96 11.21
N VAL A 451 -24.72 8.27 11.05
CA VAL A 451 -23.74 9.15 10.40
C VAL A 451 -22.48 9.30 11.26
N ILE A 452 -22.61 9.42 12.58
CA ILE A 452 -21.48 9.50 13.52
C ILE A 452 -20.65 8.21 13.50
N ALA A 453 -21.27 7.03 13.33
CA ALA A 453 -20.55 5.76 13.16
C ALA A 453 -19.60 5.74 11.95
N GLY A 454 -19.81 6.60 10.95
CA GLY A 454 -18.86 6.83 9.86
C GLY A 454 -17.48 7.30 10.33
N ILE A 455 -17.38 8.01 11.47
CA ILE A 455 -16.11 8.53 12.01
C ILE A 455 -15.16 7.39 12.45
N PRO A 456 -15.53 6.47 13.36
CA PRO A 456 -14.69 5.33 13.70
C PRO A 456 -14.41 4.40 12.50
N ILE A 457 -15.36 4.28 11.56
CA ILE A 457 -15.16 3.54 10.29
C ILE A 457 -14.04 4.18 9.47
N GLY A 458 -14.14 5.46 9.10
CA GLY A 458 -13.17 6.14 8.25
C GLY A 458 -11.78 6.26 8.90
N MET A 459 -11.75 6.47 10.22
CA MET A 459 -10.51 6.48 11.00
C MET A 459 -9.86 5.09 11.03
N GLY A 460 -10.65 4.04 11.25
CA GLY A 460 -10.23 2.65 11.21
C GLY A 460 -9.63 2.27 9.85
N ILE A 461 -10.41 2.46 8.79
CA ILE A 461 -10.03 2.17 7.39
C ILE A 461 -8.69 2.84 7.05
N LEU A 462 -8.55 4.16 7.22
CA LEU A 462 -7.33 4.87 6.84
C LEU A 462 -6.11 4.40 7.64
N VAL A 463 -6.22 4.34 8.97
CA VAL A 463 -5.07 4.11 9.84
C VAL A 463 -4.52 2.70 9.66
N ILE A 464 -5.39 1.69 9.55
CA ILE A 464 -4.95 0.31 9.28
C ILE A 464 -4.31 0.22 7.90
N PHE A 465 -4.94 0.82 6.87
CA PHE A 465 -4.45 0.79 5.50
C PHE A 465 -3.04 1.39 5.37
N MET A 466 -2.84 2.61 5.87
CA MET A 466 -1.59 3.34 5.68
C MET A 466 -0.47 2.82 6.57
N GLN A 467 -0.76 2.41 7.80
CA GLN A 467 0.25 1.83 8.67
C GLN A 467 0.62 0.41 8.27
N GLY A 468 -0.33 -0.36 7.73
CA GLY A 468 -0.03 -1.67 7.13
C GLY A 468 0.81 -1.57 5.87
N LEU A 469 0.56 -0.59 4.99
CA LEU A 469 1.43 -0.31 3.84
C LEU A 469 2.84 0.09 4.28
N ASN A 470 2.96 1.03 5.22
CA ASN A 470 4.25 1.45 5.77
C ASN A 470 5.00 0.28 6.44
N TYR A 471 4.29 -0.61 7.14
CA TYR A 471 4.87 -1.82 7.72
C TYR A 471 5.41 -2.78 6.64
N ILE A 472 4.66 -3.04 5.56
CA ILE A 472 5.15 -3.85 4.43
C ILE A 472 6.43 -3.24 3.82
N ILE A 473 6.46 -1.92 3.64
CA ILE A 473 7.63 -1.20 3.11
C ILE A 473 8.85 -1.34 4.04
N ASP A 474 8.68 -1.01 5.33
CA ASP A 474 9.74 -1.03 6.33
C ASP A 474 10.24 -2.47 6.62
N VAL A 475 9.43 -3.50 6.38
CA VAL A 475 9.84 -4.92 6.52
C VAL A 475 10.65 -5.41 5.32
N TYR A 476 10.21 -5.15 4.09
CA TYR A 476 10.82 -5.77 2.90
C TYR A 476 11.90 -4.92 2.22
N MET A 477 11.98 -3.62 2.51
CA MET A 477 13.03 -2.67 2.06
C MET A 477 13.45 -2.85 0.60
N MET A 478 14.53 -3.60 0.33
CA MET A 478 15.04 -3.90 -1.02
C MET A 478 14.01 -4.56 -1.95
N PHE A 479 13.03 -5.27 -1.39
CA PHE A 479 11.93 -5.92 -2.12
C PHE A 479 10.57 -5.23 -1.89
N ALA A 480 10.55 -4.02 -1.29
CA ALA A 480 9.32 -3.31 -0.98
C ALA A 480 8.43 -3.08 -2.21
N ASN A 481 9.00 -2.72 -3.37
CA ASN A 481 8.24 -2.55 -4.61
C ASN A 481 7.46 -3.83 -4.99
N SER A 482 8.12 -4.99 -4.95
CA SER A 482 7.49 -6.28 -5.27
C SER A 482 6.41 -6.65 -4.23
N ALA A 483 6.62 -6.34 -2.95
CA ALA A 483 5.62 -6.54 -1.90
C ALA A 483 4.41 -5.60 -2.04
N ILE A 484 4.62 -4.32 -2.37
CA ILE A 484 3.56 -3.34 -2.67
C ILE A 484 2.76 -3.77 -3.89
N ALA A 485 3.41 -4.28 -4.94
CA ALA A 485 2.76 -4.80 -6.14
C ALA A 485 1.85 -6.00 -5.82
N ALA A 486 2.35 -6.99 -5.09
CA ALA A 486 1.59 -8.15 -4.63
C ALA A 486 0.36 -7.73 -3.80
N ASN A 487 0.59 -6.88 -2.80
CA ASN A 487 -0.46 -6.34 -1.96
C ASN A 487 -1.52 -5.59 -2.78
N THR A 488 -1.10 -4.74 -3.72
CA THR A 488 -2.00 -3.91 -4.51
C THR A 488 -2.84 -4.74 -5.49
N LEU A 489 -2.27 -5.78 -6.10
CA LEU A 489 -3.00 -6.69 -6.98
C LEU A 489 -4.20 -7.34 -6.25
N VAL A 490 -3.95 -7.96 -5.09
CA VAL A 490 -4.99 -8.60 -4.27
C VAL A 490 -5.98 -7.56 -3.71
N ARG A 491 -5.47 -6.45 -3.19
CA ARG A 491 -6.26 -5.38 -2.57
C ARG A 491 -7.22 -4.71 -3.54
N SER A 492 -6.73 -4.33 -4.71
CA SER A 492 -7.56 -3.74 -5.76
C SER A 492 -8.51 -4.79 -6.37
N GLY A 493 -8.11 -6.07 -6.41
CA GLY A 493 -9.00 -7.18 -6.75
C GLY A 493 -10.20 -7.32 -5.81
N LEU A 494 -9.98 -7.35 -4.48
CA LEU A 494 -11.09 -7.36 -3.52
C LEU A 494 -11.88 -6.04 -3.56
N GLY A 495 -11.23 -4.89 -3.71
CA GLY A 495 -11.89 -3.59 -3.87
C GLY A 495 -12.86 -3.54 -5.07
N GLY A 496 -12.52 -4.17 -6.19
CA GLY A 496 -13.42 -4.33 -7.33
C GLY A 496 -14.47 -5.44 -7.16
N ALA A 497 -14.17 -6.50 -6.42
CA ALA A 497 -15.12 -7.60 -6.21
C ALA A 497 -16.26 -7.24 -5.23
N PHE A 498 -15.99 -6.37 -4.24
CA PHE A 498 -16.91 -6.10 -3.13
C PHE A 498 -18.24 -5.41 -3.50
N PRO A 499 -18.26 -4.38 -4.37
CA PRO A 499 -19.52 -3.78 -4.84
C PRO A 499 -20.45 -4.79 -5.52
N LEU A 500 -19.90 -5.75 -6.28
CA LEU A 500 -20.66 -6.69 -7.13
C LEU A 500 -21.63 -7.61 -6.37
N PHE A 501 -21.42 -7.80 -5.06
CA PHE A 501 -22.33 -8.56 -4.18
C PHE A 501 -22.95 -7.72 -3.04
N ALA A 502 -22.57 -6.45 -2.92
CA ALA A 502 -22.93 -5.62 -1.78
C ALA A 502 -24.44 -5.42 -1.66
N VAL A 503 -25.10 -5.04 -2.76
CA VAL A 503 -26.56 -4.80 -2.80
C VAL A 503 -27.33 -6.04 -2.34
N GLN A 504 -27.01 -7.21 -2.91
CA GLN A 504 -27.70 -8.47 -2.60
C GLN A 504 -27.40 -8.97 -1.19
N MET A 505 -26.22 -8.66 -0.63
CA MET A 505 -25.89 -8.95 0.77
C MET A 505 -26.74 -8.10 1.72
N TYR A 506 -26.81 -6.78 1.48
CA TYR A 506 -27.58 -5.85 2.33
C TYR A 506 -29.09 -6.06 2.20
N HIS A 507 -29.61 -6.39 1.01
CA HIS A 507 -31.03 -6.74 0.81
C HIS A 507 -31.45 -8.06 1.46
N ARG A 508 -30.55 -9.04 1.58
CA ARG A 508 -30.87 -10.36 2.16
C ARG A 508 -30.66 -10.45 3.66
N LEU A 509 -29.68 -9.72 4.21
CA LEU A 509 -29.35 -9.75 5.63
C LEU A 509 -30.01 -8.60 6.42
N GLY A 510 -30.32 -7.48 5.76
CA GLY A 510 -30.54 -6.21 6.45
C GLY A 510 -29.23 -5.45 6.69
N VAL A 511 -29.32 -4.13 6.84
CA VAL A 511 -28.15 -3.25 7.04
C VAL A 511 -27.44 -3.55 8.37
N ASP A 512 -28.18 -3.99 9.37
CA ASP A 512 -27.75 -4.42 10.68
C ASP A 512 -26.86 -5.67 10.62
N TRP A 513 -27.33 -6.76 10.03
CA TRP A 513 -26.58 -8.02 9.94
C TRP A 513 -25.51 -8.00 8.85
N ALA A 514 -25.73 -7.31 7.72
CA ALA A 514 -24.70 -7.13 6.70
C ALA A 514 -23.48 -6.36 7.26
N SER A 515 -23.72 -5.28 8.01
CA SER A 515 -22.64 -4.52 8.66
C SER A 515 -22.03 -5.28 9.84
N SER A 516 -22.84 -6.04 10.60
CA SER A 516 -22.35 -6.89 11.69
C SER A 516 -21.46 -8.03 11.19
N LEU A 517 -21.75 -8.64 10.04
CA LEU A 517 -20.91 -9.66 9.40
C LEU A 517 -19.51 -9.13 9.10
N LEU A 518 -19.41 -7.92 8.52
CA LEU A 518 -18.15 -7.22 8.29
C LEU A 518 -17.47 -6.85 9.63
N GLY A 519 -18.25 -6.51 10.66
CA GLY A 519 -17.80 -6.33 12.04
C GLY A 519 -17.13 -7.59 12.61
N PHE A 520 -17.77 -8.76 12.53
CA PHE A 520 -17.20 -10.02 13.04
C PHE A 520 -15.91 -10.42 12.30
N ILE A 521 -15.83 -10.23 10.98
CA ILE A 521 -14.61 -10.52 10.21
C ILE A 521 -13.49 -9.55 10.57
N THR A 522 -13.78 -8.24 10.74
CA THR A 522 -12.77 -7.28 11.21
C THR A 522 -12.33 -7.52 12.65
N VAL A 523 -13.22 -8.00 13.55
CA VAL A 523 -12.84 -8.49 14.89
C VAL A 523 -11.86 -9.66 14.80
N ALA A 524 -12.11 -10.64 13.92
CA ALA A 524 -11.21 -11.77 13.70
C ALA A 524 -9.83 -11.35 13.15
N MET A 525 -9.70 -10.14 12.60
CA MET A 525 -8.43 -9.57 12.12
C MET A 525 -7.68 -8.72 13.17
N ILE A 526 -8.29 -8.37 14.31
CA ILE A 526 -7.62 -7.65 15.41
C ILE A 526 -6.29 -8.32 15.86
N PRO A 527 -6.17 -9.66 15.93
CA PRO A 527 -4.92 -10.29 16.33
C PRO A 527 -3.73 -10.03 15.38
N ILE A 528 -3.96 -9.69 14.10
CA ILE A 528 -2.89 -9.56 13.09
C ILE A 528 -1.84 -8.50 13.50
N PRO A 529 -2.19 -7.21 13.72
CA PRO A 529 -1.22 -6.21 14.17
C PRO A 529 -0.67 -6.49 15.58
N VAL A 530 -1.43 -7.14 16.46
CA VAL A 530 -0.99 -7.47 17.82
C VAL A 530 0.09 -8.56 17.80
N VAL A 531 -0.13 -9.65 17.08
CA VAL A 531 0.83 -10.74 16.90
C VAL A 531 2.09 -10.24 16.20
N PHE A 532 1.95 -9.41 15.16
CA PHE A 532 3.12 -8.84 14.49
C PHE A 532 3.85 -7.77 15.33
N PHE A 533 3.19 -7.08 16.27
CA PHE A 533 3.88 -6.18 17.19
C PHE A 533 4.78 -6.93 18.20
N PHE A 534 4.33 -8.09 18.72
CA PHE A 534 5.10 -8.86 19.71
C PHE A 534 6.04 -9.91 19.10
N TYR A 535 5.67 -10.52 17.97
CA TYR A 535 6.41 -11.63 17.35
C TYR A 535 7.00 -11.28 15.96
N GLY A 536 6.79 -10.06 15.46
CA GLY A 536 7.24 -9.62 14.12
C GLY A 536 8.71 -9.95 13.83
N ALA A 537 9.62 -9.54 14.71
CA ALA A 537 11.05 -9.86 14.62
C ALA A 537 11.35 -11.37 14.52
N LYS A 538 10.64 -12.23 15.27
CA LYS A 538 10.83 -13.69 15.21
C LYS A 538 10.31 -14.28 13.89
N ILE A 539 9.19 -13.78 13.39
CA ILE A 539 8.61 -14.24 12.11
C ILE A 539 9.46 -13.73 10.94
N ARG A 540 9.99 -12.50 10.99
CA ARG A 540 10.96 -11.99 10.01
C ARG A 540 12.27 -12.78 9.99
N ALA A 541 12.74 -13.29 11.13
CA ALA A 541 13.95 -14.14 11.16
C ALA A 541 13.78 -15.47 10.39
N MET A 542 12.54 -15.86 10.06
CA MET A 542 12.21 -17.03 9.23
C MET A 542 11.96 -16.67 7.75
N SER A 543 11.97 -15.38 7.41
CA SER A 543 11.73 -14.86 6.06
C SER A 543 12.88 -15.18 5.11
N LYS A 544 12.57 -15.32 3.82
CA LYS A 544 13.58 -15.40 2.74
C LYS A 544 13.83 -14.06 2.06
N PHE A 545 12.96 -13.06 2.28
CA PHE A 545 12.99 -11.76 1.59
C PHE A 545 13.11 -10.55 2.53
N SER A 546 13.00 -10.71 3.85
CA SER A 546 13.35 -9.66 4.82
C SER A 546 14.88 -9.59 5.01
N PRO A 547 15.47 -8.39 5.13
CA PRO A 547 16.83 -8.25 5.63
C PRO A 547 16.96 -8.85 7.04
N LYS A 548 18.11 -9.49 7.33
CA LYS A 548 18.51 -9.94 8.67
C LYS A 548 19.20 -8.77 9.39
N PHE A 549 18.85 -8.52 10.66
CA PHE A 549 19.12 -7.27 11.40
C PHE A 549 19.64 -7.48 12.82
#